data_AF-A0A817NLD4-F1
#
_entry.id   AF-A0A817NLD4-F1
#
_cell.length_a   1.000
_cell.length_b   1.000
_cell.length_c   1.000
_cell.angle_alpha   90.00
_cell.angle_beta   90.00
_cell.angle_gamma   90.00
#
_symmetry.space_group_name_H-M   'P 1'
#
loop_
_entity.id
_entity.type
_entity.pdbx_description
1 polymer ?
#
loop_
_entity_poly.entity_id
_entity_poly.type
_entity_poly.pdbx_seq_one_letter_code
_entity_poly.pdbx_strand_id
1 'polypeptide(L)' 'MNSVRVDLGKHNQRSAMKTYVKQLNFEIEEIVIEMRKFLKPNEYNKFETVLTIDVHTRDTIDILIRDGINEPHD' A
#
# COMPACT_ATOMS: atom_id res chain seq x y z
N MET A 1 -11.97 -24.07 20.49
CA MET A 1 -10.95 -23.09 20.91
C MET A 1 -9.94 -22.72 19.81
N ASN A 2 -9.75 -23.52 18.75
CA ASN A 2 -8.81 -23.19 17.66
C ASN A 2 -9.34 -22.15 16.65
N SER A 3 -10.65 -22.09 16.38
CA SER A 3 -11.24 -21.10 15.45
C SER A 3 -10.96 -19.65 15.86
N VAL A 4 -11.18 -19.33 17.15
CA VAL A 4 -11.04 -17.96 17.67
C VAL A 4 -9.62 -17.41 17.51
N ARG A 5 -8.59 -18.24 17.65
CA ARG A 5 -7.19 -17.83 17.50
C ARG A 5 -6.81 -17.54 16.04
N VAL A 6 -7.34 -18.31 15.09
CA VAL A 6 -7.10 -18.10 13.65
C VAL A 6 -7.80 -16.82 13.17
N ASP A 7 -9.02 -16.59 13.63
CA ASP A 7 -9.79 -15.38 13.27
C ASP A 7 -9.09 -14.11 13.78
N LEU A 8 -8.59 -14.12 15.03
CA LEU A 8 -7.80 -13.02 15.59
C LEU A 8 -6.52 -12.72 14.78
N GLY A 9 -5.81 -13.75 14.31
CA GLY A 9 -4.62 -13.58 13.46
C GLY A 9 -4.93 -12.92 12.11
N LYS A 10 -5.99 -13.37 11.44
CA LYS A 10 -6.47 -12.80 10.16
C LYS A 10 -6.96 -11.35 10.33
N HIS A 11 -7.66 -11.06 11.42
CA HIS A 11 -8.10 -9.70 11.74
C HIS A 11 -6.92 -8.75 12.00
N ASN A 12 -5.86 -9.22 12.66
CA ASN A 12 -4.66 -8.42 12.91
C ASN A 12 -3.88 -8.13 11.63
N GLN A 13 -3.68 -9.12 10.75
CA GLN A 13 -3.03 -8.91 9.46
C GLN A 13 -3.81 -7.91 8.59
N ARG A 14 -5.13 -8.07 8.48
CA ARG A 14 -5.97 -7.15 7.70
C ARG A 14 -5.92 -5.72 8.24
N SER A 15 -5.90 -5.58 9.57
CA SER A 15 -5.78 -4.27 10.23
C SER A 15 -4.41 -3.64 9.99
N ALA A 16 -3.34 -4.42 10.06
CA ALA A 16 -1.98 -3.98 9.75
C ALA A 16 -1.85 -3.52 8.29
N MET A 17 -2.38 -4.29 7.33
CA MET A 17 -2.36 -3.93 5.92
C MET A 17 -3.16 -2.66 5.63
N LYS A 18 -4.32 -2.47 6.29
CA LYS A 18 -5.08 -1.21 6.21
C LYS A 18 -4.29 -0.01 6.73
N THR A 19 -3.53 -0.18 7.81
CA THR A 19 -2.64 0.87 8.32
C THR A 19 -1.53 1.17 7.33
N TYR A 20 -0.95 0.15 6.70
CA TYR A 20 0.10 0.31 5.70
C TYR A 20 -0.40 1.03 4.44
N VAL A 21 -1.60 0.71 3.95
CA VAL A 21 -2.22 1.47 2.83
C VAL A 21 -2.40 2.95 3.16
N LYS A 22 -2.74 3.29 4.41
CA LYS A 22 -2.83 4.70 4.84
C LYS A 22 -1.46 5.38 4.80
N GLN A 23 -0.39 4.67 5.18
CA GLN A 23 0.97 5.19 5.11
C GLN A 23 1.40 5.42 3.65
N LEU A 24 1.16 4.44 2.76
CA LEU A 24 1.45 4.59 1.33
C LEU A 24 0.70 5.76 0.69
N ASN A 25 -0.57 5.96 1.04
CA ASN A 25 -1.34 7.10 0.53
C ASN A 25 -0.75 8.44 1.00
N PHE A 26 -0.26 8.50 2.25
CA PHE A 26 0.38 9.70 2.77
C PHE A 26 1.71 9.99 2.04
N GLU A 27 2.56 8.97 1.86
CA GLU A 27 3.84 9.11 1.15
C GLU A 27 3.65 9.53 -0.32
N ILE A 28 2.65 8.94 -1.00
CA ILE A 28 2.26 9.34 -2.38
C ILE A 28 1.83 10.82 -2.41
N GLU A 29 1.06 11.28 -1.41
CA GLU A 29 0.63 12.68 -1.33
C GLU A 29 1.81 13.63 -1.12
N GLU A 30 2.78 13.28 -0.28
CA GLU A 30 4.02 14.05 -0.09
C GLU A 30 4.82 14.17 -1.39
N ILE A 31 4.97 13.07 -2.14
CA ILE A 31 5.64 13.09 -3.45
C ILE A 31 4.91 14.02 -4.43
N VAL A 32 3.58 13.96 -4.48
CA VAL A 32 2.78 14.84 -5.35
C VAL A 32 2.95 16.31 -4.95
N ILE A 33 3.02 16.62 -3.66
CA ILE A 33 3.27 17.99 -3.18
C ILE A 33 4.66 18.48 -3.60
N GLU A 34 5.70 17.65 -3.48
CA GLU A 34 7.05 17.99 -3.91
C GLU A 34 7.14 18.19 -5.43
N MET A 35 6.48 17.34 -6.22
CA MET A 35 6.44 17.45 -7.69
C MET A 35 5.77 18.73 -8.20
N ARG A 36 4.90 19.38 -7.40
CA ARG A 36 4.27 20.66 -7.74
C ARG A 36 5.23 21.85 -7.61
N LYS A 37 6.39 21.68 -6.99
CA LYS A 37 7.43 22.72 -6.90
C LYS A 37 8.21 22.80 -8.22
N PHE A 38 8.99 23.85 -8.39
CA PHE A 38 9.86 23.98 -9.55
C PHE A 38 11.08 23.04 -9.38
N LEU A 39 11.04 21.88 -10.04
CA LEU A 39 12.09 20.85 -9.97
C LEU A 39 12.95 20.86 -11.22
N LYS A 40 14.23 20.47 -11.09
CA LYS A 40 15.05 20.18 -12.27
C LYS A 40 14.52 18.93 -12.97
N PRO A 41 14.70 18.78 -14.30
CA PRO A 41 14.18 17.63 -15.04
C PRO A 41 14.56 16.27 -14.44
N ASN A 42 15.80 16.13 -13.96
CA ASN A 42 16.25 14.89 -13.33
C ASN A 42 15.58 14.60 -11.98
N GLU A 43 15.25 15.63 -11.20
CA GLU A 43 14.54 15.46 -9.92
C GLU A 43 13.09 15.06 -10.18
N TYR A 44 12.44 15.72 -11.15
CA TYR A 44 11.09 15.37 -11.60
C TYR A 44 10.99 13.91 -12.07
N ASN A 45 11.90 13.48 -12.95
CA ASN A 45 11.88 12.10 -13.48
C ASN A 45 12.09 11.03 -12.39
N LYS A 46 12.86 11.35 -11.35
CA LYS A 46 13.02 10.46 -10.18
C LYS A 46 11.71 10.33 -9.42
N PHE A 47 11.05 11.45 -9.12
CA PHE A 47 9.76 11.43 -8.44
C PHE A 47 8.68 10.73 -9.27
N GLU A 48 8.63 10.98 -10.57
CA GLU A 48 7.70 10.30 -11.50
C GLU A 48 7.90 8.77 -11.48
N THR A 49 9.16 8.31 -11.48
CA THR A 49 9.49 6.88 -11.41
C THR A 49 9.00 6.26 -10.10
N VAL A 50 9.29 6.90 -8.97
CA VAL A 50 8.87 6.43 -7.64
C VAL A 50 7.33 6.42 -7.54
N LEU A 51 6.68 7.52 -7.93
CA LEU A 51 5.22 7.63 -7.91
C LEU A 51 4.53 6.54 -8.72
N THR A 52 5.07 6.20 -9.89
CA THR A 52 4.53 5.14 -10.74
C THR A 52 4.55 3.78 -10.03
N ILE A 53 5.64 3.47 -9.34
CA ILE A 53 5.79 2.21 -8.60
C ILE A 53 4.90 2.19 -7.36
N ASP A 54 4.84 3.30 -6.62
CA ASP A 54 4.09 3.39 -5.36
C ASP A 54 2.58 3.25 -5.58
N VAL A 55 2.05 3.85 -6.66
CA VAL A 55 0.64 3.68 -7.05
C VAL A 55 0.34 2.20 -7.34
N HIS A 56 1.20 1.50 -8.09
CA HIS A 56 1.01 0.07 -8.38
C HIS A 56 1.13 -0.82 -7.14
N THR A 57 2.03 -0.48 -6.23
CA THR A 57 2.24 -1.21 -4.98
C THR A 57 1.02 -1.08 -4.08
N ARG A 58 0.48 0.14 -3.93
CA ARG A 58 -0.77 0.36 -3.20
C ARG A 58 -1.92 -0.44 -3.81
N ASP A 59 -2.09 -0.37 -5.13
CA ASP A 59 -3.18 -1.09 -5.82
C ASP A 59 -3.07 -2.61 -5.60
N THR A 60 -1.85 -3.17 -5.62
CA THR A 60 -1.61 -4.59 -5.30
C THR A 60 -2.02 -4.93 -3.86
N ILE A 61 -1.67 -4.08 -2.90
CA ILE A 61 -2.01 -4.29 -1.48
C ILE A 61 -3.52 -4.16 -1.26
N ASP A 62 -4.17 -3.20 -1.92
CA ASP A 62 -5.62 -3.03 -1.86
C ASP A 62 -6.36 -4.27 -2.39
N ILE A 63 -5.87 -4.85 -3.50
CA ILE A 63 -6.37 -6.13 -4.03
C ILE A 63 -6.22 -7.23 -2.97
N LEU A 64 -5.05 -7.37 -2.34
CA LEU A 64 -4.80 -8.37 -1.30
C LEU A 64 -5.71 -8.19 -0.07
N ILE A 65 -5.96 -6.96 0.37
CA ILE A 65 -6.86 -6.66 1.49
C ILE A 65 -8.31 -6.99 1.12
N ARG A 66 -8.73 -6.64 -0.10
CA ARG A 66 -10.09 -6.83 -0.59
C ARG A 66 -10.41 -8.30 -0.75
N ASP A 67 -9.57 -9.01 -1.48
CA ASP A 67 -9.79 -10.41 -1.83
C ASP A 67 -9.57 -11.30 -0.60
N GLY A 68 -8.80 -10.81 0.38
CA GLY A 68 -8.39 -11.58 1.55
C GLY A 68 -7.45 -12.69 1.09
N ILE A 69 -6.34 -12.91 1.79
CA ILE A 69 -5.55 -14.12 1.56
C ILE A 69 -6.40 -15.30 2.08
N ASN A 70 -7.36 -15.75 1.26
CA ASN A 70 -7.86 -17.09 1.36
C ASN A 70 -6.71 -17.93 0.83
N GLU A 71 -6.10 -18.68 1.75
CA GLU A 71 -5.10 -19.69 1.42
C GLU A 71 -5.56 -20.47 0.18
N PRO A 72 -4.66 -20.83 -0.76
CA PRO A 72 -5.03 -21.71 -1.84
C PRO A 72 -5.70 -22.94 -1.22
N HIS A 73 -6.97 -23.13 -1.57
CA HIS A 73 -7.75 -24.25 -1.09
C HIS A 73 -7.21 -25.48 -1.81
N ASP A 74 -6.34 -26.25 -1.14
CA ASP A 74 -6.08 -27.64 -1.49
C ASP A 74 -7.37 -28.47 -1.33
#